data_AF-S4W4Y8-F1
#
_entry.id   AF-S4W4Y8-F1
#
_cell.length_a   1.000
_cell.length_b   1.000
_cell.length_c   1.000
_cell.angle_alpha   90.00
_cell.angle_beta   90.00
_cell.angle_gamma   90.00
#
_symmetry.space_group_name_H-M   'P 1'
#
loop_
_entity.id
_entity.type
_entity.pdbx_description
1 polymer ?
#
loop_
_entity_poly.entity_id
_entity_poly.type
_entity_poly.pdbx_seq_one_letter_code
_entity_poly.pdbx_strand_id
1 'polypeptide(L)'
;FTELIHDNNVGGVFDIRKVPCVDSSMSPMEIWCCEAQERFVLAVNASDMPVFEAICARERAIYGVVGEATAKEHLLVTDSLLGGSPVDLDLSVLFGKPPKMSRTSSSKRPKIDAVSIPKGPTVFSEALDRVLSLPSVASKSFLITIGDRSITGLVARDH
;
A
#
# COMPACT_ATOMS: atom_id res chain seq x y z
N PHE A 1 -8.90 -4.87 -6.19
CA PHE A 1 -10.16 -5.08 -6.94
C PHE A 1 -11.38 -5.12 -6.01
N THR A 2 -11.36 -5.97 -4.99
CA THR A 2 -12.54 -6.26 -4.15
C THR A 2 -12.96 -5.13 -3.22
N GLU A 3 -12.02 -4.35 -2.69
CA GLU A 3 -12.33 -3.19 -1.83
C GLU A 3 -13.04 -2.07 -2.62
N LEU A 4 -12.55 -1.73 -3.82
CA LEU A 4 -13.14 -0.71 -4.68
C LEU A 4 -14.63 -0.98 -4.99
N ILE A 5 -14.98 -2.23 -5.30
CA ILE A 5 -16.36 -2.60 -5.62
C ILE A 5 -17.22 -2.66 -4.35
N HIS A 6 -16.68 -3.16 -3.24
CA HIS A 6 -17.39 -3.26 -1.98
C HIS A 6 -17.73 -1.88 -1.39
N ASP A 7 -16.78 -0.94 -1.43
CA ASP A 7 -16.98 0.43 -0.95
C ASP A 7 -18.08 1.19 -1.71
N ASN A 8 -18.37 0.75 -2.94
CA ASN A 8 -19.41 1.31 -3.80
C ASN A 8 -20.70 0.47 -3.84
N ASN A 9 -20.83 -0.57 -3.00
CA ASN A 9 -21.96 -1.51 -2.96
C ASN A 9 -22.28 -2.14 -4.33
N VAL A 10 -21.24 -2.46 -5.08
CA VAL A 10 -21.34 -3.13 -6.39
C VAL A 10 -20.53 -4.42 -6.36
N GLY A 11 -20.88 -5.37 -7.23
CA GLY A 11 -20.01 -6.51 -7.54
C GLY A 11 -19.13 -6.22 -8.74
N GLY A 12 -18.53 -7.28 -9.27
CA GLY A 12 -17.72 -7.16 -10.46
C GLY A 12 -17.44 -8.50 -11.12
N VAL A 13 -17.38 -8.46 -12.44
CA VAL A 13 -16.94 -9.58 -13.27
C VAL A 13 -15.58 -9.21 -13.86
N PHE A 14 -14.57 -9.99 -13.52
CA PHE A 14 -13.18 -9.77 -13.93
C PHE A 14 -12.64 -10.96 -14.71
N ASP A 15 -11.80 -10.68 -15.69
CA ASP A 15 -11.01 -11.69 -16.40
C ASP A 15 -9.55 -11.55 -15.97
N ILE A 16 -9.04 -12.58 -15.29
CA ILE A 16 -7.69 -12.57 -14.71
C ILE A 16 -6.61 -12.43 -15.78
N ARG A 17 -6.87 -12.86 -17.02
CA ARG A 17 -5.90 -12.81 -18.12
C ARG A 17 -5.82 -11.44 -18.80
N LYS A 18 -6.75 -10.53 -18.50
CA LYS A 18 -6.69 -9.14 -18.94
C LYS A 18 -5.83 -8.27 -18.03
N VAL A 19 -5.40 -8.77 -16.87
CA VAL A 19 -4.46 -8.08 -15.99
C VAL A 19 -3.10 -8.05 -16.70
N PRO A 20 -2.49 -6.87 -16.93
CA PRO A 20 -1.15 -6.80 -17.50
C PRO A 20 -0.16 -7.57 -16.63
N CYS A 21 0.35 -8.69 -17.14
CA CYS A 21 1.29 -9.57 -16.46
C CYS A 21 2.49 -9.83 -17.38
N VAL A 22 3.70 -9.71 -16.84
CA VAL A 22 4.95 -9.96 -17.58
C VAL A 22 5.27 -11.45 -17.66
N ASP A 23 4.80 -12.24 -16.69
CA ASP A 23 4.99 -13.69 -16.63
C ASP A 23 3.67 -14.42 -16.94
N SER A 24 3.60 -15.00 -18.13
CA SER A 24 2.42 -15.76 -18.58
C SER A 24 2.28 -17.12 -17.91
N SER A 25 3.30 -17.60 -17.18
CA SER A 25 3.26 -18.89 -16.49
C SER A 25 2.57 -18.83 -15.11
N MET A 26 2.32 -17.63 -14.60
CA MET A 26 1.68 -17.43 -13.31
C MET A 26 0.27 -18.03 -13.28
N SER A 27 -0.01 -18.70 -12.16
CA SER A 27 -1.33 -19.22 -11.83
C SER A 27 -2.33 -18.09 -11.55
N PRO A 28 -3.65 -18.35 -11.64
CA PRO A 28 -4.66 -17.34 -11.31
C PRO A 28 -4.52 -16.78 -9.89
N MET A 29 -4.11 -17.61 -8.94
CA MET A 29 -3.86 -17.19 -7.56
C MET A 29 -2.68 -16.22 -7.46
N GLU A 30 -1.58 -16.48 -8.17
CA GLU A 30 -0.42 -15.60 -8.18
C GLU A 30 -0.74 -14.26 -8.84
N ILE A 31 -1.46 -14.26 -9.97
CA ILE A 31 -1.88 -13.01 -10.63
C ILE A 31 -2.79 -12.19 -9.70
N TRP A 32 -3.73 -12.84 -9.01
CA TRP A 32 -4.72 -12.16 -8.17
C TRP A 32 -4.16 -11.66 -6.83
N CYS A 33 -3.32 -12.47 -6.17
CA CYS A 33 -2.81 -12.18 -4.83
C CYS A 33 -1.42 -11.54 -4.81
N CYS A 34 -0.76 -11.38 -5.96
CA CYS A 34 0.54 -10.73 -5.98
C CYS A 34 0.48 -9.29 -5.47
N GLU A 35 1.47 -8.90 -4.67
CA GLU A 35 1.67 -7.53 -4.17
C GLU A 35 2.68 -6.76 -5.03
N ALA A 36 2.65 -6.97 -6.35
CA ALA A 36 3.49 -6.21 -7.26
C ALA A 36 3.21 -4.71 -7.15
N GLN A 37 4.29 -3.92 -7.10
CA GLN A 37 4.31 -2.48 -6.84
C GLN A 37 3.80 -1.67 -8.04
N GLU A 38 3.53 -0.38 -7.83
CA GLU A 38 3.17 0.62 -8.87
C GLU A 38 1.89 0.29 -9.67
N ARG A 39 0.92 -0.37 -9.04
CA ARG A 39 -0.38 -0.69 -9.66
C ARG A 39 -1.52 0.02 -8.96
N PHE A 40 -2.43 0.57 -9.77
CA PHE A 40 -3.62 1.27 -9.32
C PHE A 40 -4.86 0.63 -9.95
N VAL A 41 -5.98 0.63 -9.24
CA VAL A 41 -7.26 0.18 -9.77
C VAL A 41 -8.17 1.41 -9.85
N LEU A 42 -8.78 1.63 -11.02
CA LEU A 42 -9.68 2.75 -11.27
C LEU A 42 -11.00 2.23 -11.86
N ALA A 43 -12.09 2.92 -11.53
CA ALA A 43 -13.36 2.78 -12.23
C ALA A 43 -13.52 3.98 -13.18
N VAL A 44 -13.78 3.71 -14.45
CA VAL A 44 -13.95 4.71 -15.52
C VAL A 44 -15.28 4.45 -16.21
N ASN A 45 -16.08 5.48 -16.46
CA ASN A 45 -17.29 5.31 -17.24
C ASN A 45 -16.94 4.90 -18.66
N ALA A 46 -17.75 4.01 -19.27
CA ALA A 46 -17.53 3.58 -20.64
C ALA A 46 -17.46 4.75 -21.65
N SER A 47 -18.18 5.85 -21.40
CA SER A 47 -18.14 7.06 -22.23
C SER A 47 -16.79 7.80 -22.18
N ASP A 48 -16.06 7.67 -21.06
CA ASP A 48 -14.83 8.41 -20.80
C ASP A 48 -13.58 7.60 -21.17
N MET A 49 -13.75 6.33 -21.57
CA MET A 49 -12.65 5.46 -21.98
C MET A 49 -11.78 6.05 -23.07
N PRO A 50 -12.30 6.64 -24.17
CA PRO A 50 -11.44 7.23 -25.21
C PRO A 50 -10.51 8.34 -24.67
N VAL A 51 -10.98 9.10 -23.68
CA VAL A 51 -10.18 10.14 -23.02
C VAL A 51 -9.10 9.51 -22.16
N PHE A 52 -9.46 8.49 -21.37
CA PHE A 52 -8.52 7.75 -20.53
C PHE A 52 -7.40 7.10 -21.36
N GLU A 53 -7.74 6.41 -22.45
CA GLU A 53 -6.77 5.77 -23.34
C GLU A 53 -5.82 6.80 -23.97
N ALA A 54 -6.33 7.96 -24.39
CA ALA A 54 -5.50 9.04 -24.92
C ALA A 54 -4.50 9.59 -23.88
N ILE A 55 -4.91 9.70 -22.62
CA ILE A 55 -4.02 10.12 -21.52
C ILE A 55 -2.95 9.05 -21.28
N CYS A 56 -3.34 7.77 -21.18
CA CYS A 56 -2.40 6.67 -20.96
C CYS A 56 -1.38 6.56 -22.10
N ALA A 57 -1.81 6.69 -23.36
CA ALA A 57 -0.93 6.68 -24.52
C ALA A 57 0.08 7.85 -24.49
N ARG A 58 -0.37 9.06 -24.09
CA ARG A 58 0.51 10.23 -23.97
C ARG A 58 1.60 10.03 -22.90
N GLU A 59 1.21 9.54 -21.72
CA GLU A 59 2.11 9.33 -20.58
C GLU A 59 2.88 8.01 -20.64
N ARG A 60 2.61 7.17 -21.65
CA ARG A 60 3.15 5.79 -21.78
C ARG A 60 2.83 4.94 -20.54
N ALA A 61 1.68 5.18 -19.93
CA ALA A 61 1.19 4.42 -18.80
C ALA A 61 0.53 3.13 -19.29
N ILE A 62 1.00 1.99 -18.78
CA ILE A 62 0.42 0.68 -19.09
C ILE A 62 -0.89 0.54 -18.32
N TYR A 63 -1.95 0.13 -19.01
CA TYR A 63 -3.26 -0.14 -18.41
C TYR A 63 -3.86 -1.42 -19.00
N GLY A 64 -4.85 -1.98 -18.30
CA GLY A 64 -5.66 -3.09 -18.78
C GLY A 64 -7.09 -2.95 -18.28
N VAL A 65 -8.06 -3.12 -19.18
CA VAL A 65 -9.48 -3.18 -18.80
C VAL A 65 -9.79 -4.61 -18.36
N VAL A 66 -9.77 -4.83 -17.05
CA VAL A 66 -9.80 -6.17 -16.46
C VAL A 66 -11.21 -6.70 -16.19
N GLY A 67 -12.23 -5.84 -16.21
CA GLY A 67 -13.58 -6.24 -15.84
C GLY A 67 -14.57 -5.08 -15.80
N GLU A 68 -15.80 -5.42 -15.45
CA GLU A 68 -16.92 -4.48 -15.34
C GLU A 68 -17.58 -4.59 -13.97
N ALA A 69 -17.99 -3.45 -13.42
CA ALA A 69 -18.77 -3.40 -12.19
C ALA A 69 -20.21 -3.86 -12.45
N THR A 70 -20.81 -4.57 -11.49
CA THR A 70 -22.17 -5.09 -11.62
C THR A 70 -23.03 -4.66 -10.44
N ALA A 71 -24.35 -4.53 -10.65
CA ALA A 71 -25.27 -4.13 -9.58
C ALA A 71 -25.45 -5.20 -8.49
N LYS A 72 -25.17 -6.47 -8.80
CA LYS A 72 -25.22 -7.57 -7.82
C LYS A 72 -23.89 -7.59 -7.05
N GLU A 73 -23.91 -7.60 -5.72
CA GLU A 73 -22.72 -7.68 -4.84
C GLU A 73 -22.05 -9.07 -4.87
N HIS A 74 -21.58 -9.45 -6.05
CA HIS A 74 -21.02 -10.75 -6.35
C HIS A 74 -19.69 -10.58 -7.08
N LEU A 75 -18.68 -11.33 -6.65
CA LEU A 75 -17.35 -11.32 -7.23
C LEU A 75 -17.18 -12.56 -8.10
N LEU A 76 -17.06 -12.33 -9.40
CA LEU A 76 -16.73 -13.36 -10.38
C LEU A 76 -15.38 -13.02 -11.00
N VAL A 77 -14.41 -13.91 -10.86
CA VAL A 77 -13.12 -13.85 -11.56
C VAL A 77 -13.05 -15.07 -12.46
N THR A 78 -12.91 -14.84 -13.76
CA THR A 78 -12.79 -15.87 -14.79
C THR A 78 -11.36 -15.99 -15.29
N ASP A 79 -11.01 -17.15 -15.84
CA ASP A 79 -9.74 -17.37 -16.55
C ASP A 79 -10.01 -17.77 -18.00
N SER A 80 -9.74 -16.86 -18.94
CA SER A 80 -9.94 -17.12 -20.37
C SER A 80 -8.94 -18.12 -20.96
N LEU A 81 -7.79 -18.35 -20.34
CA LEU A 81 -6.73 -19.23 -20.82
C LEU A 81 -6.96 -20.68 -20.37
N LEU A 82 -7.16 -20.88 -19.07
CA LEU A 82 -7.35 -22.22 -18.48
C LEU A 82 -8.82 -22.64 -18.45
N GLY A 83 -9.74 -21.70 -18.65
CA GLY A 83 -11.16 -21.90 -18.46
C GLY A 83 -11.56 -21.92 -16.99
N GLY A 84 -12.84 -21.65 -16.74
CA GLY A 84 -13.45 -21.69 -15.42
C GLY A 84 -13.43 -20.37 -14.66
N SER A 85 -13.87 -20.44 -13.41
CA SER A 85 -14.04 -19.29 -12.51
C SER A 85 -13.24 -19.53 -11.22
N PRO A 86 -11.96 -19.13 -11.17
CA PRO A 86 -11.15 -19.26 -9.95
C PRO A 86 -11.76 -18.64 -8.70
N VAL A 87 -12.61 -17.61 -8.87
CA VAL A 87 -13.36 -16.96 -7.79
C VAL A 87 -14.80 -16.77 -8.24
N ASP A 88 -15.73 -17.32 -7.47
CA ASP A 88 -17.18 -17.18 -7.67
C ASP A 88 -17.83 -17.18 -6.28
N LEU A 89 -18.05 -15.99 -5.73
CA LEU A 89 -18.56 -15.83 -4.37
C LEU A 89 -19.24 -14.47 -4.15
N ASP A 90 -20.23 -14.45 -3.26
CA ASP A 90 -20.87 -13.22 -2.82
C ASP A 90 -19.92 -12.39 -1.94
N LEU A 91 -19.90 -11.08 -2.12
CA LEU A 91 -19.00 -10.18 -1.38
C LEU A 91 -19.21 -10.25 0.14
N SER A 92 -20.43 -10.54 0.58
CA SER A 92 -20.77 -10.74 2.00
C SER A 92 -20.01 -11.90 2.64
N VAL A 93 -19.63 -12.92 1.87
CA VAL A 93 -18.84 -14.05 2.35
C VAL A 93 -17.37 -13.65 2.51
N LEU A 94 -16.84 -12.86 1.56
CA LEU A 94 -15.46 -12.38 1.59
C LEU A 94 -15.21 -11.38 2.73
N PHE A 95 -16.16 -10.46 2.93
CA PHE A 95 -16.08 -9.40 3.93
C PHE A 95 -16.87 -9.73 5.21
N GLY A 96 -17.29 -10.98 5.37
CA GLY A 96 -17.98 -11.46 6.57
C GLY A 96 -17.13 -11.15 7.81
N LYS A 97 -17.70 -10.38 8.75
CA LYS A 97 -16.93 -9.91 9.92
C LYS A 97 -16.87 -11.02 10.97
N PRO A 98 -15.69 -11.59 11.28
CA PRO A 98 -15.54 -12.44 12.45
C PRO A 98 -15.87 -11.63 13.73
N PRO A 99 -16.25 -12.29 14.84
CA PRO A 99 -16.54 -11.60 16.09
C PRO A 99 -15.37 -10.70 16.50
N LYS A 100 -15.69 -9.48 16.95
CA LYS A 100 -14.68 -8.50 17.36
C LYS A 100 -13.78 -9.10 18.44
N MET A 101 -12.46 -8.95 18.28
CA MET A 101 -11.49 -9.41 19.27
C MET A 101 -11.68 -8.63 20.58
N SER A 102 -12.06 -9.34 21.64
CA SER A 102 -12.05 -8.79 23.00
C SER A 102 -10.67 -9.07 23.61
N ARG A 103 -9.94 -8.01 23.97
CA ARG A 103 -8.64 -8.12 24.64
C ARG A 103 -8.75 -7.54 26.05
N THR A 104 -8.59 -8.40 27.04
CA THR A 104 -8.36 -7.95 28.42
C THR A 104 -6.86 -7.77 28.61
N SER A 105 -6.44 -6.58 29.03
CA SER A 105 -5.05 -6.30 29.38
C SER A 105 -4.99 -5.64 30.74
N SER A 106 -3.87 -5.85 31.45
CA SER A 106 -3.58 -5.15 32.68
C SER A 106 -2.33 -4.30 32.48
N SER A 107 -2.40 -3.06 32.95
CA SER A 107 -1.24 -2.17 32.94
C SER A 107 -0.19 -2.69 33.91
N LYS A 108 1.04 -2.87 33.42
CA LYS A 108 2.20 -3.12 34.26
C LYS A 108 3.06 -1.88 34.23
N ARG A 109 3.31 -1.29 35.41
CA ARG A 109 4.32 -0.24 35.53
C ARG A 109 5.70 -0.90 35.50
N PRO A 110 6.57 -0.55 34.55
CA PRO A 110 7.93 -1.04 34.59
C PRO A 110 8.61 -0.50 35.86
N LYS A 111 9.46 -1.32 36.47
CA LYS A 111 10.35 -0.83 37.53
C LYS A 111 11.43 0.01 36.85
N ILE A 112 11.40 1.31 37.09
CA ILE A 112 12.42 2.24 36.60
C ILE A 112 13.33 2.52 37.78
N ASP A 113 14.56 2.04 37.71
CA ASP A 113 15.56 2.38 38.70
C ASP A 113 15.99 3.84 38.55
N ALA A 114 16.33 4.48 39.66
CA ALA A 114 16.83 5.85 39.64
C ALA A 114 18.13 5.93 38.85
N VAL A 115 18.17 6.78 37.83
CA VAL A 115 19.40 7.03 37.07
C VAL A 115 20.33 7.91 37.90
N SER A 116 21.52 7.39 38.21
CA SER A 116 22.58 8.17 38.84
C SER A 116 23.39 8.90 37.77
N ILE A 117 23.44 10.22 37.85
CA ILE A 117 24.26 11.04 36.95
C ILE A 117 25.65 11.19 37.57
N PRO A 118 26.73 10.79 36.89
CA PRO A 118 28.10 11.01 37.36
C PRO A 118 28.36 12.48 37.69
N LYS A 119 29.18 12.76 38.71
CA LYS A 119 29.59 14.12 39.09
C LYS A 119 31.09 14.27 38.87
N GLY A 120 31.51 15.41 38.33
CA GLY A 120 32.92 15.70 38.09
C GLY A 120 33.11 16.79 37.02
N PRO A 121 34.31 17.38 36.94
CA PRO A 121 34.57 18.49 36.02
C PRO A 121 34.54 18.09 34.53
N THR A 122 34.79 16.81 34.20
CA THR A 122 34.82 16.30 32.81
C THR A 122 33.49 15.68 32.35
N VAL A 123 32.54 15.49 33.26
CA VAL A 123 31.28 14.79 32.96
C VAL A 123 30.50 15.51 31.87
N PHE A 124 30.49 16.84 31.88
CA PHE A 124 29.78 17.62 30.89
C PHE A 124 30.38 17.45 29.48
N SER A 125 31.70 17.57 29.34
CA SER A 125 32.38 17.41 28.05
C SER A 125 32.20 16.00 27.49
N GLU A 126 32.34 14.97 28.32
CA GLU A 126 32.14 13.58 27.89
C GLU A 126 30.68 13.28 27.51
N ALA A 127 29.72 13.82 28.25
CA ALA A 127 28.31 13.70 27.92
C ALA A 127 27.98 14.39 26.59
N LEU A 128 28.56 15.57 26.34
CA LEU A 128 28.38 16.30 25.09
C LEU A 128 28.88 15.47 23.90
N ASP A 129 30.10 14.93 23.97
CA ASP A 129 30.65 14.09 22.89
C ASP A 129 29.81 12.84 22.63
N ARG A 130 29.34 12.18 23.69
CA ARG A 130 28.48 10.99 23.59
C ARG A 130 27.12 11.30 23.00
N VAL A 131 26.51 12.41 23.43
CA VAL A 131 25.20 12.83 22.93
C VAL A 131 25.30 13.23 21.46
N LEU A 132 26.31 14.00 21.06
CA LEU A 132 26.50 14.39 19.66
C LEU A 132 26.88 13.21 18.76
N SER A 133 27.50 12.16 19.31
CA SER A 133 27.82 10.92 18.59
C SER A 133 26.64 9.93 18.54
N LEU A 134 25.57 10.15 19.31
CA LEU A 134 24.42 9.24 19.36
C LEU A 134 23.64 9.35 18.03
N PRO A 135 23.39 8.25 17.29
CA PRO A 135 22.74 8.32 15.99
C PRO A 135 21.37 9.00 15.98
N SER A 136 20.62 8.99 17.09
CA SER A 136 19.36 9.72 17.21
C SER A 136 19.54 11.25 17.25
N VAL A 137 20.69 11.75 17.71
CA VAL A 137 21.00 13.19 17.85
C VAL A 137 21.95 13.69 16.77
N ALA A 138 22.94 12.89 16.38
CA ALA A 138 23.95 13.21 15.37
C ALA A 138 23.34 13.70 14.05
N SER A 139 24.15 14.35 13.21
CA SER A 139 23.68 14.87 11.91
C SER A 139 22.96 13.80 11.09
N LYS A 140 21.81 14.17 10.52
CA LYS A 140 21.00 13.34 9.62
C LYS A 140 21.25 13.64 8.15
N SER A 141 22.28 14.42 7.82
CA SER A 141 22.59 14.81 6.43
C SER A 141 22.60 13.62 5.49
N PHE A 142 23.11 12.46 5.90
CA PHE A 142 23.15 11.24 5.08
C PHE A 142 21.76 10.67 4.72
N LEU A 143 20.73 10.88 5.56
CA LEU A 143 19.35 10.51 5.22
C LEU A 143 18.65 11.59 4.38
N ILE A 144 19.18 12.79 4.42
CA ILE A 144 18.55 13.98 3.86
C ILE A 144 18.99 14.19 2.40
N THR A 145 20.27 14.03 2.08
CA THR A 145 20.83 14.37 0.76
C THR A 145 20.66 13.26 -0.28
N ILE A 146 20.16 12.09 0.12
CA ILE A 146 19.93 10.96 -0.79
C ILE A 146 18.62 11.09 -1.58
N GLY A 147 17.70 11.95 -1.15
CA GLY A 147 16.45 12.25 -1.85
C GLY A 147 16.44 13.69 -2.35
N ASP A 148 15.95 13.90 -3.57
CA ASP A 148 15.70 15.26 -4.08
C ASP A 148 14.58 15.92 -3.26
N ARG A 149 14.76 17.21 -2.91
CA ARG A 149 13.83 17.98 -2.07
C ARG A 149 13.39 19.28 -2.73
N SER A 150 13.57 19.44 -4.03
CA SER A 150 13.28 20.68 -4.76
C SER A 150 12.60 20.47 -6.12
N ILE A 151 12.42 19.22 -6.56
CA ILE A 151 11.98 18.86 -7.92
C ILE A 151 10.69 19.54 -8.40
N THR A 152 9.75 19.87 -7.49
CA THR A 152 8.48 20.52 -7.84
C THR A 152 8.57 22.05 -7.92
N GLY A 153 9.68 22.66 -7.46
CA GLY A 153 9.86 24.11 -7.40
C GLY A 153 8.99 24.84 -6.36
N LEU A 154 8.23 24.11 -5.55
CA LEU A 154 7.27 24.66 -4.57
C LEU A 154 7.77 24.56 -3.12
N VAL A 155 9.07 24.34 -2.92
CA VAL A 155 9.65 24.17 -1.59
C VAL A 155 10.13 25.51 -1.05
N ALA A 156 9.36 26.09 -0.13
CA ALA A 156 9.67 27.38 0.50
C ALA A 156 10.68 27.28 1.66
N ARG A 157 10.78 26.13 2.32
CA ARG A 157 11.79 25.86 3.33
C ARG A 157 12.17 24.38 3.34
N ASP A 158 13.47 24.16 3.26
CA ASP A 158 14.18 22.92 3.55
C ASP A 158 14.74 23.01 4.99
N HIS A 159 15.09 21.88 5.61
CA HIS A 159 15.51 21.77 7.01
C HIS A 159 16.79 22.56 7.36
#